data_AF-A0ABD2VUV5-F1
#
_entry.id   AF-A0ABD2VUV5-F1
#
_cell.length_a   1.000
_cell.length_b   1.000
_cell.length_c   1.000
_cell.angle_alpha   90.00
_cell.angle_beta   90.00
_cell.angle_gamma   90.00
#
_symmetry.space_group_name_H-M   'P 1'
#
loop_
_entity.id
_entity.type
_entity.pdbx_description
1 polymer ?
#
loop_
_entity_poly.entity_id
_entity_poly.type
_entity_poly.pdbx_seq_one_letter_code
_entity_poly.pdbx_strand_id
1 'polypeptide(L)'
;MDVITGACDDSMTKANPRRRREPVYWWTAEIADLRRSCLRARRLFQRSRGRQDEEAHSANYASTRRLLRAAIKTSKRRCWRQLCYEVDSDIWGKPYRIAMSRLWCPQTRQPGSPLLVRGTVAALFPGAERARLPTAATGGRAGPSRHSGGTQTSSVEDQGAIGARSGWRA
;
A
#
# COMPACT_ATOMS: atom_id res chain seq x y z
N MET A 1 -21.97 -27.13 4.18
CA MET A 1 -20.79 -26.25 4.43
C MET A 1 -20.52 -25.32 3.24
N ASP A 2 -21.37 -25.35 2.22
CA ASP A 2 -21.11 -24.68 0.93
C ASP A 2 -21.44 -23.19 0.93
N VAL A 3 -22.32 -22.74 1.83
CA VAL A 3 -22.72 -21.32 1.96
C VAL A 3 -21.54 -20.44 2.39
N ILE A 4 -20.79 -20.87 3.41
CA ILE A 4 -19.59 -20.14 3.88
C ILE A 4 -18.51 -20.16 2.80
N THR A 5 -18.32 -21.31 2.15
CA THR A 5 -17.33 -21.47 1.08
C THR A 5 -17.66 -20.58 -0.12
N GLY A 6 -18.92 -20.53 -0.55
CA GLY A 6 -19.40 -19.63 -1.62
C GLY A 6 -19.28 -18.15 -1.23
N ALA A 7 -19.66 -17.79 0.00
CA ALA A 7 -19.47 -16.44 0.54
C ALA A 7 -18.01 -15.99 0.50
N CYS A 8 -17.12 -16.88 0.92
CA CYS A 8 -15.68 -16.69 0.95
C CYS A 8 -15.09 -16.57 -0.46
N ASP A 9 -15.52 -17.41 -1.40
CA ASP A 9 -15.06 -17.39 -2.79
C ASP A 9 -15.53 -16.14 -3.55
N ASP A 10 -16.73 -15.63 -3.24
CA ASP A 10 -17.26 -14.38 -3.79
C ASP A 10 -16.61 -13.14 -3.18
N SER A 11 -16.33 -13.17 -1.87
CA SER A 11 -15.82 -12.00 -1.12
C SER A 11 -14.30 -11.89 -1.14
N MET A 12 -13.58 -13.01 -1.22
CA MET A 12 -12.11 -13.03 -1.17
C MET A 12 -11.51 -13.31 -2.54
N THR A 13 -10.64 -12.41 -3.01
CA THR A 13 -9.84 -12.69 -4.19
C THR A 13 -8.86 -13.81 -3.89
N LYS A 14 -9.00 -14.97 -4.55
CA LYS A 14 -7.98 -16.02 -4.53
C LYS A 14 -6.66 -15.41 -5.01
N ALA A 15 -5.62 -15.50 -4.17
CA ALA A 15 -4.29 -15.05 -4.54
C ALA A 15 -3.89 -15.75 -5.83
N ASN A 16 -3.65 -15.01 -6.90
CA ASN A 16 -3.21 -15.58 -8.16
C ASN A 16 -1.69 -15.77 -8.10
N PRO A 17 -1.17 -17.00 -7.88
CA PRO A 17 0.28 -17.23 -7.79
C PRO A 17 0.99 -16.94 -9.12
N ARG A 18 0.27 -16.89 -10.24
CA ARG A 18 0.81 -16.60 -11.58
C ARG A 18 1.03 -15.10 -11.83
N ARG A 19 0.44 -14.20 -11.01
CA ARG A 19 0.80 -12.77 -11.05
C ARG A 19 2.12 -12.56 -10.33
N ARG A 20 3.22 -12.93 -10.98
CA ARG A 20 4.55 -12.46 -10.56
C ARG A 20 4.55 -10.95 -10.70
N ARG A 21 4.68 -10.25 -9.57
CA ARG A 21 4.89 -8.80 -9.60
C ARG A 21 6.20 -8.54 -10.35
N GLU A 22 6.14 -7.69 -11.35
CA GLU A 22 7.36 -7.22 -11.99
C GLU A 22 8.30 -6.65 -10.93
N PRO A 23 9.60 -6.96 -11.01
CA PRO A 23 10.58 -6.33 -10.15
C PRO A 23 10.46 -4.80 -10.26
N VAL A 24 10.64 -4.11 -9.14
CA VAL A 24 10.59 -2.65 -9.12
C VAL A 24 11.66 -2.10 -10.07
N TYR A 25 11.41 -0.95 -10.70
CA TYR A 25 12.28 -0.36 -11.73
C TYR A 25 13.77 -0.16 -11.33
N TRP A 26 14.09 -0.13 -10.04
CA TRP A 26 15.46 -0.03 -9.52
C TRP A 26 16.05 -1.37 -9.07
N TRP A 27 15.33 -2.48 -9.25
CA TRP A 27 15.77 -3.82 -8.89
C TRP A 27 16.62 -4.43 -10.00
N THR A 28 17.83 -4.86 -9.67
CA THR A 28 18.78 -5.46 -10.62
C THR A 28 19.15 -6.89 -10.21
N ALA A 29 19.70 -7.67 -11.13
CA ALA A 29 20.23 -9.01 -10.84
C ALA A 29 21.31 -8.95 -9.74
N GLU A 30 22.20 -7.96 -9.81
CA GLU A 30 23.22 -7.70 -8.78
C GLU A 30 22.61 -7.51 -7.38
N ILE A 31 21.56 -6.70 -7.24
CA ILE A 31 20.87 -6.50 -5.95
C ILE A 31 20.22 -7.80 -5.48
N ALA A 32 19.66 -8.59 -6.41
CA ALA A 32 19.10 -9.89 -6.08
C ALA A 32 20.16 -10.84 -5.51
N ASP A 33 21.36 -10.84 -6.10
CA ASP A 33 22.48 -11.70 -5.70
C ASP A 33 23.04 -11.27 -4.34
N LEU A 34 23.31 -9.97 -4.18
CA LEU A 34 23.72 -9.38 -2.90
C LEU A 34 22.70 -9.65 -1.80
N ARG A 35 21.40 -9.62 -2.11
CA ARG A 35 20.35 -9.96 -1.14
C ARG A 35 20.40 -11.44 -0.76
N ARG A 36 20.61 -12.35 -1.70
CA ARG A 36 20.77 -13.78 -1.40
C ARG A 36 21.97 -14.02 -0.48
N SER A 37 23.11 -13.39 -0.78
CA SER A 37 24.32 -13.48 0.04
C SER A 37 24.13 -12.89 1.44
N CYS A 38 23.54 -11.71 1.55
CA CYS A 38 23.23 -11.06 2.83
C CYS A 38 22.27 -11.90 3.69
N LEU A 39 21.22 -12.49 3.09
CA LEU A 39 20.30 -13.38 3.80
C LEU A 39 20.98 -14.67 4.25
N ARG A 40 21.89 -15.23 3.44
CA ARG A 40 22.71 -16.38 3.84
C ARG A 40 23.59 -16.03 5.03
N ALA A 41 24.33 -14.92 4.97
CA ALA A 41 25.18 -14.46 6.07
C ALA A 41 24.37 -14.19 7.35
N ARG A 42 23.19 -13.57 7.25
CA ARG A 42 22.29 -13.37 8.39
C ARG A 42 21.90 -14.69 9.07
N ARG A 43 21.52 -15.70 8.28
CA ARG A 43 21.13 -17.02 8.82
C ARG A 43 22.30 -17.72 9.51
N LEU A 44 23.52 -17.59 8.97
CA LEU A 44 24.73 -18.13 9.61
C LEU A 44 24.98 -17.44 10.94
N PHE A 45 25.00 -16.11 10.96
CA PHE A 45 25.15 -15.32 12.19
C PHE A 45 24.10 -15.67 13.26
N GLN A 46 22.83 -15.81 12.87
CA GLN A 46 21.77 -16.18 13.80
C GLN A 46 21.96 -17.57 14.42
N ARG A 47 22.56 -18.51 13.68
CA ARG A 47 22.82 -19.89 14.15
C ARG A 47 24.13 -20.02 14.93
N SER A 48 25.07 -19.09 14.74
CA SER A 48 26.36 -19.10 15.42
C SER A 48 26.35 -18.39 16.77
N ARG A 49 25.21 -17.85 17.22
CA ARG A 49 25.10 -17.20 18.52
C ARG A 49 25.54 -18.14 19.64
N GLY A 50 26.43 -17.68 20.52
CA GLY A 50 27.01 -18.49 21.60
C GLY A 50 28.07 -19.50 21.13
N ARG A 51 28.56 -19.39 19.89
CA ARG A 51 29.69 -20.20 19.37
C ARG A 51 30.90 -19.31 19.12
N GLN A 52 32.08 -19.92 19.05
CA GLN A 52 33.35 -19.20 18.78
C GLN A 52 33.32 -18.43 17.45
N ASP A 53 32.58 -18.93 16.45
CA ASP A 53 32.48 -18.31 15.12
C ASP A 53 31.52 -17.11 15.05
N GLU A 54 30.90 -16.69 16.16
CA GLU A 54 29.90 -15.62 16.18
C GLU A 54 30.43 -14.30 15.60
N GLU A 55 31.63 -13.90 16.00
CA GLU A 55 32.25 -12.64 15.57
C GLU A 55 32.53 -12.66 14.06
N ALA A 56 33.09 -13.75 13.53
CA ALA A 56 33.37 -13.90 12.11
C ALA A 56 32.07 -13.84 11.27
N HIS A 57 31.01 -14.51 11.72
CA HIS A 57 29.72 -14.47 11.05
C HIS A 57 29.02 -13.11 11.19
N SER A 58 29.19 -12.41 12.32
CA SER A 58 28.71 -11.04 12.54
C SER A 58 29.37 -10.07 11.56
N ALA A 59 30.70 -10.10 11.45
CA ALA A 59 31.47 -9.28 10.52
C ALA A 59 31.09 -9.56 9.05
N ASN A 60 30.93 -10.82 8.68
CA ASN A 60 30.47 -11.21 7.34
C ASN A 60 29.05 -10.70 7.05
N TYR A 61 28.12 -10.80 8.00
CA TYR A 61 26.79 -10.24 7.84
C TYR A 61 26.81 -8.70 7.72
N ALA A 62 27.61 -8.02 8.54
CA ALA A 62 27.77 -6.57 8.46
C ALA A 62 28.30 -6.11 7.10
N SER A 63 29.32 -6.79 6.56
CA SER A 63 29.90 -6.47 5.25
C SER A 63 28.91 -6.69 4.10
N THR A 64 28.27 -7.86 4.03
CA THR A 64 27.27 -8.17 2.99
C THR A 64 26.05 -7.26 3.07
N ARG A 65 25.64 -6.84 4.27
CA ARG A 65 24.60 -5.83 4.48
C ARG A 65 25.01 -4.45 3.98
N ARG A 66 26.27 -4.04 4.20
CA ARG A 66 26.82 -2.79 3.69
C ARG A 66 26.83 -2.77 2.16
N LEU A 67 27.29 -3.85 1.53
CA LEU A 67 27.30 -4.00 0.06
C LEU A 67 25.88 -3.92 -0.51
N LEU A 68 24.93 -4.67 0.06
CA LEU A 68 23.53 -4.61 -0.37
C LEU A 68 22.94 -3.19 -0.27
N ARG A 69 23.18 -2.51 0.85
CA ARG A 69 22.69 -1.12 1.06
C ARG A 69 23.31 -0.15 0.04
N ALA A 70 24.62 -0.28 -0.21
CA ALA A 70 25.31 0.54 -1.19
C ALA A 70 24.76 0.32 -2.61
N ALA A 71 24.60 -0.94 -3.03
CA ALA A 71 24.04 -1.29 -4.33
C ALA A 71 22.61 -0.77 -4.51
N ILE A 72 21.74 -0.92 -3.49
CA ILE A 72 20.39 -0.35 -3.52
C ILE A 72 20.44 1.17 -3.64
N LYS A 73 21.28 1.86 -2.86
CA LYS A 73 21.40 3.32 -2.91
C LYS A 73 21.89 3.79 -4.29
N THR A 74 22.86 3.12 -4.88
CA THR A 74 23.40 3.46 -6.20
C THR A 74 22.38 3.18 -7.30
N SER A 75 21.70 2.03 -7.28
CA SER A 75 20.67 1.70 -8.27
C SER A 75 19.50 2.68 -8.21
N LYS A 76 18.97 2.98 -7.01
CA LYS A 76 17.91 3.99 -6.85
C LYS A 76 18.31 5.35 -7.41
N ARG A 77 19.53 5.83 -7.12
CA ARG A 77 20.04 7.10 -7.66
C ARG A 77 20.19 7.09 -9.18
N ARG A 78 20.66 5.98 -9.75
CA ARG A 78 20.77 5.81 -11.20
C ARG A 78 19.40 5.85 -11.86
N CYS A 79 18.48 5.01 -11.38
CA CYS A 79 17.12 4.92 -11.94
C CYS A 79 16.33 6.21 -11.73
N TRP A 80 16.50 6.90 -10.61
CA TRP A 80 15.88 8.21 -10.40
C TRP A 80 16.33 9.23 -11.45
N ARG A 81 17.64 9.35 -11.69
CA ARG A 81 18.16 10.24 -12.74
C ARG A 81 17.62 9.87 -14.11
N GLN A 82 17.59 8.58 -14.44
CA GLN A 82 17.01 8.10 -15.70
C GLN A 82 15.54 8.50 -15.84
N LEU A 83 14.74 8.35 -14.78
CA LEU A 83 13.34 8.75 -14.82
C LEU A 83 13.17 10.27 -15.01
N CYS A 84 14.01 11.10 -14.39
CA CYS A 84 13.99 12.54 -14.62
C CYS A 84 14.25 12.89 -16.09
N TYR A 85 15.28 12.31 -16.70
CA TYR A 85 15.56 12.51 -18.13
C TYR A 85 14.40 12.01 -19.01
N GLU A 86 13.77 10.87 -18.66
CA GLU A 86 12.61 10.37 -19.39
C GLU A 86 11.41 11.33 -19.30
N VAL A 87 11.17 11.98 -18.14
CA VAL A 87 10.10 13.00 -18.00
C VAL A 87 10.32 14.17 -18.93
N ASP A 88 11.55 14.68 -19.01
CA ASP A 88 11.87 15.83 -19.86
C ASP A 88 11.63 15.53 -21.35
N SER A 89 11.75 14.25 -21.75
CA SER A 89 11.50 13.79 -23.11
C SER A 89 10.05 13.34 -23.40
N ASP A 90 9.40 12.69 -22.42
CA ASP A 90 8.05 12.11 -22.53
C ASP A 90 7.31 12.22 -21.20
N ILE A 91 6.44 13.23 -21.14
CA ILE A 91 5.62 13.55 -19.97
C ILE A 91 4.58 12.48 -19.61
N TRP A 92 4.20 11.59 -20.54
CA TRP A 92 3.20 10.53 -20.31
C TRP A 92 3.82 9.13 -20.25
N GLY A 93 5.15 9.05 -20.22
CA GLY A 93 5.92 7.81 -20.29
C GLY A 93 5.93 6.99 -18.99
N LYS A 94 7.04 6.28 -18.77
CA LYS A 94 7.24 5.43 -17.58
C LYS A 94 7.14 6.20 -16.26
N PRO A 95 7.68 7.43 -16.11
CA PRO A 95 7.60 8.16 -14.85
C PRO A 95 6.15 8.46 -14.46
N TYR A 96 5.31 8.90 -15.41
CA TYR A 96 3.89 9.12 -15.20
C TYR A 96 3.17 7.83 -14.80
N ARG A 97 3.40 6.73 -15.50
CA ARG A 97 2.82 5.43 -15.16
C ARG A 97 3.21 4.95 -13.76
N ILE A 98 4.47 5.17 -13.36
CA ILE A 98 4.94 4.84 -12.01
C ILE A 98 4.19 5.67 -10.97
N ALA A 99 4.07 6.99 -11.17
CA ALA A 99 3.34 7.88 -10.27
C ALA A 99 1.85 7.48 -10.18
N MET A 100 1.19 7.27 -11.32
CA MET A 100 -0.21 6.90 -11.35
C MET A 100 -0.47 5.50 -10.78
N SER A 101 0.45 4.54 -10.94
CA SER A 101 0.34 3.22 -10.30
C SER A 101 0.33 3.27 -8.77
N ARG A 102 0.82 4.37 -8.17
CA ARG A 102 0.77 4.58 -6.71
C ARG A 102 -0.54 5.21 -6.26
N LEU A 103 -1.14 6.03 -7.13
CA LEU A 103 -2.40 6.72 -6.86
C LEU A 103 -3.60 5.83 -7.14
N TRP A 104 -3.50 4.97 -8.15
CA TRP A 104 -4.46 3.92 -8.43
C TRP A 104 -4.21 2.74 -7.49
N CYS A 105 -4.71 2.88 -6.26
CA CYS A 105 -5.04 1.70 -5.47
C CYS A 105 -6.00 0.83 -6.30
N PRO A 106 -5.82 -0.51 -6.36
CA PRO A 106 -6.83 -1.37 -6.90
C PRO A 106 -8.12 -1.04 -6.16
N GLN A 107 -9.11 -0.52 -6.89
CA GLN A 107 -10.44 -0.26 -6.38
C GLN A 107 -10.80 -1.42 -5.47
N THR A 108 -11.08 -1.14 -4.18
CA THR A 108 -11.74 -2.10 -3.31
C THR A 108 -12.88 -2.65 -4.14
N ARG A 109 -12.80 -3.93 -4.53
CA ARG A 109 -13.86 -4.50 -5.36
C ARG A 109 -15.13 -4.25 -4.58
N GLN A 110 -16.06 -3.54 -5.21
CA GLN A 110 -17.42 -3.55 -4.72
C GLN A 110 -17.80 -5.03 -4.58
N PRO A 111 -18.54 -5.40 -3.53
CA PRO A 111 -19.05 -6.74 -3.41
C PRO A 111 -19.60 -7.22 -4.75
N GLY A 112 -19.57 -8.53 -5.01
CA GLY A 112 -20.26 -9.12 -6.16
C GLY A 112 -21.72 -8.68 -6.23
N SER A 113 -22.46 -9.13 -7.25
CA SER A 113 -23.82 -8.62 -7.52
C SER A 113 -24.64 -8.46 -6.21
N PRO A 114 -25.32 -7.32 -6.01
CA PRO A 114 -26.00 -7.03 -4.73
C PRO A 114 -26.96 -8.15 -4.29
N LEU A 115 -27.50 -8.87 -5.27
CA LEU A 115 -28.38 -10.03 -5.07
C LEU A 115 -27.65 -11.24 -4.48
N LEU A 116 -26.42 -11.52 -4.91
CA LEU A 116 -25.61 -12.61 -4.34
C LEU A 116 -25.25 -12.29 -2.90
N VAL A 117 -24.76 -11.08 -2.62
CA VAL A 117 -24.43 -10.64 -1.25
C VAL A 117 -25.65 -10.78 -0.33
N ARG A 118 -26.82 -10.35 -0.78
CA ARG A 118 -28.06 -10.46 -0.01
C ARG A 118 -28.47 -11.92 0.24
N GLY A 119 -28.34 -12.79 -0.76
CA GLY A 119 -28.59 -14.22 -0.62
C GLY A 119 -27.64 -14.91 0.36
N THR A 120 -26.36 -14.57 0.30
CA THR A 120 -25.34 -15.06 1.23
C THR A 120 -25.61 -14.59 2.66
N VAL A 121 -25.93 -13.31 2.87
CA VAL A 121 -26.26 -12.75 4.19
C VAL A 121 -27.51 -13.43 4.76
N ALA A 122 -28.55 -13.63 3.95
CA ALA A 122 -29.77 -14.32 4.38
C ALA A 122 -29.51 -15.78 4.78
N ALA A 123 -28.62 -16.47 4.08
CA ALA A 123 -28.27 -17.86 4.36
C ALA A 123 -27.33 -18.01 5.58
N LEU A 124 -26.40 -17.07 5.79
CA LEU A 124 -25.48 -17.09 6.94
C LEU A 124 -26.13 -16.58 8.23
N PHE A 125 -27.09 -15.66 8.12
CA PHE A 125 -27.78 -15.07 9.27
C PHE A 125 -29.31 -15.17 9.12
N PRO A 126 -29.90 -16.37 9.19
CA PRO A 126 -31.35 -16.55 9.10
C PRO A 126 -32.04 -15.82 10.26
N GLY A 127 -32.81 -14.78 9.96
CA GLY A 127 -33.48 -13.93 10.96
C GLY A 127 -32.87 -12.54 11.17
N ALA A 128 -31.79 -12.18 10.46
CA ALA A 128 -31.22 -10.82 10.51
C ALA A 128 -32.22 -9.72 10.09
N GLU A 129 -33.25 -10.05 9.31
CA GLU A 129 -34.33 -9.12 8.93
C GLU A 129 -35.24 -8.73 10.12
N ARG A 130 -35.20 -9.46 11.24
CA ARG A 130 -35.87 -9.08 12.50
C ARG A 130 -35.07 -8.10 13.35
N ALA A 131 -33.75 -8.02 13.14
CA ALA A 131 -32.91 -7.00 13.77
C ALA A 131 -32.86 -5.76 12.88
N ARG A 132 -34.02 -5.13 12.65
CA ARG A 132 -34.01 -3.73 12.25
C ARG A 132 -33.32 -2.98 13.38
N LEU A 133 -32.12 -2.45 13.14
CA LEU A 133 -31.62 -1.35 13.95
C LEU A 133 -32.74 -0.31 14.01
N PRO A 134 -33.06 0.28 15.18
CA PRO A 134 -34.09 1.30 15.23
C PRO A 134 -33.70 2.37 14.22
N THR A 135 -34.49 2.48 13.14
CA THR A 135 -34.44 3.64 12.27
C THR A 135 -34.68 4.79 13.20
N ALA A 136 -33.63 5.58 13.47
CA ALA A 136 -33.70 6.73 14.35
C ALA A 136 -34.99 7.46 14.00
N ALA A 137 -35.94 7.42 14.94
CA ALA A 137 -37.26 7.94 14.72
C ALA A 137 -37.07 9.35 14.21
N THR A 138 -37.67 9.66 13.07
CA THR A 138 -37.94 11.04 12.67
C THR A 138 -38.93 11.60 13.69
N GLY A 139 -38.44 11.86 14.90
CA GLY A 139 -39.10 12.60 15.95
C GLY A 139 -38.84 14.06 15.65
N GLY A 140 -39.90 14.77 15.30
CA GLY A 140 -39.88 16.21 15.10
C GLY A 140 -39.21 16.88 16.29
N ARG A 141 -38.05 17.48 16.04
CA ARG A 141 -37.48 18.49 16.92
C ARG A 141 -37.74 19.82 16.24
N ALA A 142 -38.66 20.59 16.82
CA ALA A 142 -38.90 21.98 16.48
C ALA A 142 -37.55 22.71 16.42
N GLY A 143 -37.19 23.18 15.22
CA GLY A 143 -36.03 24.02 15.02
C GLY A 143 -36.35 25.44 15.48
N PRO A 144 -35.46 26.11 16.25
CA PRO A 144 -35.64 27.51 16.55
C PRO A 144 -35.48 28.37 15.29
N SER A 145 -36.20 29.48 15.32
CA SER A 145 -36.48 30.43 14.26
C SER A 145 -35.24 30.96 13.53
N ARG A 146 -35.42 31.16 12.21
CA ARG A 146 -34.51 31.91 11.34
C ARG A 146 -34.39 33.35 11.85
N HIS A 147 -33.17 33.81 12.07
CA HIS A 147 -32.84 35.23 12.11
C HIS A 147 -32.01 35.47 10.86
N SER A 148 -32.55 36.31 10.00
CA SER A 148 -31.93 36.85 8.80
C SER A 148 -30.77 37.79 9.16
N GLY A 149 -29.62 37.59 8.51
CA GLY A 149 -28.54 38.56 8.46
C GLY A 149 -27.59 38.22 7.31
N GLY A 150 -27.55 39.08 6.30
CA GLY A 150 -26.44 39.17 5.34
C GLY A 150 -25.13 39.45 6.08
N THR A 151 -23.94 39.34 5.49
CA THR A 151 -23.54 39.94 4.21
C THR A 151 -22.15 39.43 3.82
N GLN A 152 -21.88 39.52 2.52
CA GLN A 152 -20.59 39.80 1.87
C GLN A 152 -19.53 38.71 1.73
N THR A 153 -19.39 38.33 0.47
CA THR A 153 -18.17 37.93 -0.23
C THR A 153 -17.16 39.07 -0.31
N SER A 154 -15.88 38.78 -0.03
CA SER A 154 -14.76 39.49 -0.63
C SER A 154 -13.59 38.53 -0.88
N SER A 155 -13.10 38.55 -2.11
CA SER A 155 -11.86 37.94 -2.61
C SER A 155 -10.63 38.30 -1.77
N VAL A 156 -9.56 37.49 -1.88
CA VAL A 156 -8.23 37.86 -2.42
C VAL A 156 -7.12 36.91 -1.90
N GLU A 157 -6.37 36.37 -2.88
CA GLU A 157 -4.96 35.88 -2.90
C GLU A 157 -4.54 34.73 -1.96
N ASP A 158 -4.06 33.59 -2.47
CA ASP A 158 -2.78 33.35 -3.17
C ASP A 158 -1.56 33.64 -2.28
N GLN A 159 -0.91 32.57 -1.80
CA GLN A 159 0.53 32.36 -1.93
C GLN A 159 0.96 31.03 -1.33
N GLY A 160 1.86 30.36 -2.06
CA GLY A 160 2.38 29.04 -1.76
C GLY A 160 3.32 28.97 -0.55
N ALA A 161 3.43 27.77 -0.01
CA ALA A 161 4.57 27.36 0.80
C ALA A 161 4.80 25.85 0.63
N ILE A 162 5.81 25.53 -0.19
CA ILE A 162 6.40 24.20 -0.28
C ILE A 162 7.17 23.95 1.01
N GLY A 163 6.51 23.30 1.97
CA GLY A 163 7.12 22.84 3.22
C GLY A 163 7.71 21.44 3.06
N ALA A 164 9.04 21.37 3.04
CA ALA A 164 9.83 20.15 3.03
C ALA A 164 9.37 19.11 4.06
N ARG A 165 9.00 17.91 3.61
CA ARG A 165 8.93 16.71 4.47
C ARG A 165 10.14 15.83 4.22
N SER A 166 11.16 16.12 5.01
CA SER A 166 12.21 15.20 5.42
C SER A 166 11.58 13.92 6.00
N GLY A 167 12.04 12.74 5.58
CA GLY A 167 11.61 11.50 6.22
C GLY A 167 11.75 10.21 5.42
N TRP A 168 12.94 9.91 4.90
CA TRP A 168 13.24 8.53 4.49
C TRP A 168 14.17 7.91 5.53
N ARG A 169 13.56 7.20 6.49
CA ARG A 169 14.23 6.41 7.54
C ARG A 169 15.01 5.23 6.91
N ALA A 170 16.16 4.94 7.53
CA ALA A 170 17.21 4.01 7.12
C ALA A 170 17.02 2.55 7.62
#